data_AF-A0A2U1LAF5-F1
#
_entry.id   AF-A0A2U1LAF5-F1
#
_cell.length_a   1.000
_cell.length_b   1.000
_cell.length_c   1.000
_cell.angle_alpha   90.00
_cell.angle_beta   90.00
_cell.angle_gamma   90.00
#
_symmetry.space_group_name_H-M   'P 1'
#
loop_
_entity.id
_entity.type
_entity.pdbx_description
1 polymer ?
#
loop_
_entity_poly.entity_id
_entity_poly.type
_entity_poly.pdbx_seq_one_letter_code
_entity_poly.pdbx_strand_id
1 'polypeptide(L)'
;MIINETEVSYTYNLENSSVLSRLTLNSSGILERSVWVEDGKRWQPIVKLPKDICDSYNICGSYGSCNISNSQTCSCLDEKRFMPTNQNAWEMDDWSIVVLGEHHWIAKTL
;
A
#
# COMPACT_ATOMS: atom_id res chain seq x y z
N MET A 1 3.35 -9.47 -17.97
CA MET A 1 3.71 -8.05 -18.22
C MET A 1 4.53 -8.01 -19.48
N ILE A 2 4.18 -7.13 -20.41
CA ILE A 2 4.92 -6.88 -21.64
C ILE A 2 5.53 -5.49 -21.48
N ILE A 3 6.85 -5.39 -21.66
CA ILE A 3 7.59 -4.13 -21.64
C ILE A 3 8.52 -4.15 -22.85
N ASN A 4 8.27 -3.28 -23.81
CA ASN A 4 9.11 -3.09 -24.99
C ASN A 4 9.05 -1.62 -25.46
N GLU A 5 9.65 -1.31 -26.61
CA GLU A 5 9.71 0.06 -27.14
C GLU A 5 8.35 0.65 -27.53
N THR A 6 7.32 -0.18 -27.72
CA THR A 6 5.99 0.23 -28.20
C THR A 6 4.87 0.04 -27.17
N GLU A 7 5.03 -0.86 -26.21
CA GLU A 7 3.99 -1.26 -25.27
C GLU A 7 4.53 -1.51 -23.86
N VAL A 8 3.77 -1.01 -22.88
CA VAL A 8 3.87 -1.40 -21.48
C VAL A 8 2.48 -1.84 -21.03
N SER A 9 2.27 -3.15 -20.88
CA SER A 9 0.96 -3.72 -20.52
C SER A 9 1.06 -4.88 -19.54
N TYR A 10 -0.05 -5.11 -18.85
CA TYR A 10 -0.23 -6.27 -17.98
C TYR A 10 -1.29 -7.19 -18.57
N THR A 11 -0.92 -8.46 -18.76
CA THR A 11 -1.78 -9.54 -19.21
C THR A 11 -1.55 -10.75 -18.31
N TYR A 12 -2.58 -11.58 -18.14
CA TYR A 12 -2.49 -12.84 -17.41
C TYR A 12 -3.20 -13.94 -18.19
N ASN A 13 -2.62 -15.14 -18.18
CA ASN A 13 -3.21 -16.35 -18.74
C ASN A 13 -3.56 -17.30 -17.62
N LEU A 14 -4.59 -18.11 -17.84
CA LEU A 14 -4.96 -19.19 -16.93
C LEU A 14 -4.38 -20.50 -17.45
N GLU A 15 -3.84 -21.32 -16.55
CA GLU A 15 -3.38 -22.67 -16.90
C GLU A 15 -4.54 -23.56 -17.37
N ASN A 16 -5.69 -23.44 -16.69
CA ASN A 16 -6.92 -24.11 -17.06
C ASN A 16 -7.83 -23.13 -17.82
N SER A 17 -7.99 -23.36 -19.13
CA SER A 17 -8.81 -22.53 -20.01
C SER A 17 -10.32 -22.66 -19.77
N SER A 18 -10.77 -23.68 -19.03
CA SER A 18 -12.18 -23.82 -18.64
C SER A 18 -12.58 -22.89 -17.49
N VAL A 19 -11.61 -22.37 -16.74
CA VAL A 19 -11.87 -21.41 -15.66
C VAL A 19 -12.10 -20.02 -16.27
N LEU A 20 -13.20 -19.37 -15.90
CA LEU A 20 -13.41 -17.96 -16.23
C LEU A 20 -12.87 -17.09 -15.10
N SER A 21 -11.99 -16.15 -15.44
CA SER A 21 -11.46 -15.13 -14.52
C SER A 21 -11.67 -13.76 -15.15
N ARG A 22 -11.95 -12.76 -14.31
CA ARG A 22 -11.97 -11.36 -14.73
C ARG A 22 -11.30 -10.46 -13.70
N LEU A 23 -10.74 -9.35 -14.17
CA LEU A 23 -10.22 -8.26 -13.37
C LEU A 23 -11.07 -7.02 -13.67
N THR A 24 -11.72 -6.45 -12.67
CA THR A 24 -12.67 -5.34 -12.84
C THR A 24 -12.40 -4.24 -11.83
N LEU A 25 -12.34 -3.00 -12.28
CA LEU A 25 -12.37 -1.81 -11.42
C LEU A 25 -13.82 -1.38 -11.24
N ASN A 26 -14.31 -1.37 -10.00
CA ASN A 26 -15.68 -0.95 -9.71
C ASN A 26 -15.79 0.58 -9.54
N SER A 27 -17.01 1.10 -9.44
CA SER A 27 -17.28 2.54 -9.31
C SER A 27 -16.75 3.15 -8.01
N SER A 28 -16.39 2.33 -7.01
CA SER A 28 -15.79 2.77 -5.76
C SER A 28 -14.25 2.80 -5.82
N GLY A 29 -13.64 2.53 -6.98
CA GLY A 29 -12.20 2.49 -7.16
C GLY A 29 -11.52 1.22 -6.64
N ILE A 30 -12.29 0.18 -6.33
CA ILE A 30 -11.75 -1.11 -5.88
C ILE A 30 -11.48 -1.99 -7.10
N LEU A 31 -10.24 -2.45 -7.23
CA LEU A 31 -9.85 -3.43 -8.23
C LEU A 31 -10.10 -4.83 -7.69
N GLU A 32 -10.93 -5.61 -8.37
CA GLU A 32 -11.33 -6.95 -7.95
C GLU A 32 -10.95 -7.97 -9.02
N ARG A 33 -10.25 -9.04 -8.61
CA ARG A 33 -10.12 -10.26 -9.42
C ARG A 33 -11.11 -11.30 -8.92
N SER A 34 -11.92 -11.81 -9.84
CA SER A 34 -12.98 -12.78 -9.54
C SER A 34 -12.93 -13.95 -10.49
N VAL A 35 -13.29 -15.13 -9.99
CA VAL A 35 -13.46 -16.36 -10.77
C VAL A 35 -14.93 -16.72 -10.84
N TRP A 36 -15.37 -17.30 -11.96
CA TRP A 36 -16.73 -17.81 -12.08
C TRP A 36 -16.84 -19.14 -11.36
N VAL A 37 -17.83 -19.27 -10.48
CA VAL A 37 -18.15 -20.52 -9.80
C VAL A 37 -19.48 -21.01 -10.37
N GLU A 38 -19.44 -22.18 -11.01
CA GLU A 38 -20.64 -22.82 -11.59
C GLU A 38 -21.67 -23.12 -10.51
N ASP A 39 -21.20 -23.64 -9.36
CA ASP A 39 -22.00 -23.81 -8.17
C ASP A 39 -22.45 -22.46 -7.62
N GLY A 40 -23.71 -22.12 -7.89
CA GLY A 40 -24.30 -20.83 -7.51
C GLY A 40 -24.19 -19.74 -8.57
N LYS A 41 -23.67 -20.04 -9.76
CA LYS A 41 -23.66 -19.17 -10.95
C LYS A 41 -23.28 -17.72 -10.64
N ARG A 42 -22.13 -17.55 -9.98
CA ARG A 42 -21.70 -16.23 -9.47
C ARG A 42 -20.21 -16.00 -9.66
N TRP A 43 -19.86 -14.72 -9.77
CA TRP A 43 -18.47 -14.28 -9.65
C TRP A 43 -18.06 -14.30 -8.18
N GLN A 44 -17.02 -15.08 -7.87
CA GLN A 44 -16.42 -15.14 -6.55
C GLN A 44 -15.12 -14.32 -6.53
N PRO A 45 -15.02 -13.27 -5.71
CA PRO A 45 -13.80 -12.52 -5.55
C PRO A 45 -12.73 -13.37 -4.88
N ILE A 46 -11.53 -13.31 -5.43
CA ILE A 46 -10.32 -13.96 -4.89
C ILE A 46 -9.25 -12.94 -4.50
N VAL A 47 -9.27 -11.75 -5.11
CA VAL A 47 -8.38 -10.63 -4.78
C VAL A 47 -9.19 -9.34 -4.83
N LYS A 48 -8.95 -8.45 -3.85
CA LYS A 48 -9.45 -7.07 -3.84
C LYS A 48 -8.29 -6.15 -3.49
N LEU A 49 -8.17 -5.03 -4.21
CA LEU A 49 -7.18 -3.99 -3.96
C LEU A 49 -7.87 -2.62 -3.85
N PRO A 50 -7.43 -1.74 -2.93
CA PRO A 50 -6.43 -2.01 -1.87
C PRO A 50 -6.90 -3.09 -0.89
N LYS A 51 -5.97 -3.91 -0.40
CA LYS A 51 -6.23 -5.03 0.50
C LYS A 51 -6.31 -4.58 1.95
N ASP A 52 -5.46 -3.62 2.32
CA ASP A 52 -5.41 -3.01 3.64
C ASP A 52 -5.01 -1.53 3.55
N ILE A 53 -4.87 -0.88 4.71
CA ILE A 53 -4.54 0.55 4.79
C ILE A 53 -3.16 0.89 4.19
N CYS A 54 -2.21 -0.05 4.19
CA CYS A 54 -0.86 0.18 3.66
C CYS A 54 -0.80 0.24 2.13
N ASP A 55 -1.81 -0.29 1.44
CA ASP A 55 -1.96 -0.12 0.00
C ASP A 55 -2.48 1.29 -0.37
N SER A 56 -2.89 2.09 0.62
CA SER A 56 -3.29 3.48 0.39
C SER A 56 -2.06 4.34 0.08
N TYR A 57 -2.16 5.14 -0.97
CA TYR A 57 -1.06 5.97 -1.41
C TYR A 57 -0.61 6.94 -0.32
N ASN A 58 0.70 6.94 -0.04
CA ASN A 58 1.37 7.88 0.86
C ASN A 58 0.82 7.90 2.31
N ILE A 59 0.38 6.76 2.84
CA ILE A 59 -0.20 6.70 4.19
C ILE A 59 0.80 7.06 5.30
N CYS A 60 2.07 6.63 5.20
CA CYS A 60 3.10 6.90 6.23
C CYS A 60 4.03 8.09 5.92
N GLY A 61 3.73 8.87 4.88
CA GLY A 61 4.60 9.96 4.42
C GLY A 61 5.96 9.50 3.89
N SER A 62 6.78 10.47 3.49
CA SER A 62 8.16 10.24 3.03
C SER A 62 9.00 9.58 4.12
N TYR A 63 9.88 8.64 3.77
CA TYR A 63 10.75 7.92 4.72
C TYR A 63 10.02 7.11 5.81
N GLY A 64 8.69 7.00 5.73
CA GLY A 64 7.89 6.09 6.54
C GLY A 64 7.72 4.73 5.86
N SER A 65 7.52 3.70 6.67
CA SER A 65 7.14 2.36 6.23
C SER A 65 5.81 1.97 6.87
N CYS A 66 4.94 1.33 6.10
CA CYS A 66 3.65 0.86 6.56
C CYS A 66 3.70 -0.65 6.85
N ASN A 67 3.31 -1.04 8.06
CA ASN A 67 3.17 -2.43 8.46
C ASN A 67 2.02 -2.60 9.44
N ILE A 68 0.93 -3.21 8.95
CA ILE A 68 -0.27 -3.50 9.76
C ILE A 68 -0.05 -4.50 10.91
N SER A 69 1.09 -5.21 10.93
CA SER A 69 1.43 -6.17 11.99
C SER A 69 2.14 -5.53 13.18
N ASN A 70 2.58 -4.28 13.04
CA ASN A 70 3.24 -3.54 14.10
C ASN A 70 2.22 -2.90 15.05
N SER A 71 2.65 -2.50 16.26
CA SER A 71 1.79 -1.79 17.21
C SER A 71 1.36 -0.41 16.70
N GLN A 72 2.23 0.26 15.94
CA GLN A 72 1.92 1.44 15.13
C GLN A 72 2.01 1.06 13.65
N THR A 73 0.99 1.42 12.89
CA THR A 73 0.90 1.14 11.45
C THR A 73 2.08 1.73 10.67
N CYS A 74 2.54 2.91 11.07
CA CYS A 74 3.64 3.61 10.42
C CYS A 74 4.86 3.70 11.35
N SER A 75 6.04 3.44 10.79
CA SER A 75 7.33 3.63 11.46
C SER A 75 8.33 4.32 10.53
N CYS A 76 9.35 4.96 11.09
CA CYS A 76 10.44 5.53 10.30
C CYS A 76 11.34 4.42 9.72
N LEU A 77 11.80 4.54 8.48
CA LEU A 77 12.70 3.56 7.85
C LEU A 77 14.05 3.43 8.58
N ASP A 78 14.54 4.54 9.15
CA ASP A 78 15.72 4.59 10.01
C ASP A 78 15.44 5.54 11.18
N GLU A 79 15.03 4.98 12.30
CA GLU A 79 14.66 5.72 13.52
C GLU A 79 15.81 6.56 14.10
N LYS A 80 17.07 6.34 13.67
CA LYS A 80 18.20 7.19 14.07
C LYS A 80 18.33 8.45 13.22
N ARG A 81 17.80 8.42 12.00
CA ARG A 81 17.91 9.50 11.01
C ARG A 81 16.59 10.17 10.72
N PHE A 82 15.49 9.65 11.22
CA PHE A 82 14.15 10.11 10.89
C PHE A 82 13.28 10.06 12.13
N MET A 83 12.55 11.13 12.38
CA MET A 83 11.55 11.20 13.44
C MET A 83 10.26 11.83 12.92
N PRO A 84 9.10 11.54 13.56
CA PRO A 84 7.87 12.25 13.29
C PRO A 84 8.05 13.76 13.51
N THR A 85 7.47 14.59 12.63
CA THR A 85 7.47 16.05 12.84
C THR A 85 6.74 16.43 14.13
N ASN A 86 5.67 15.70 14.46
CA ASN A 86 4.90 15.87 15.68
C ASN A 86 4.58 14.51 16.30
N GLN A 87 5.21 14.22 17.42
CA GLN A 87 5.04 12.95 18.13
C GLN A 87 3.60 12.72 18.60
N ASN A 88 2.93 13.75 19.11
CA ASN A 88 1.55 13.64 19.59
C ASN A 88 0.59 13.38 18.42
N ALA A 89 0.82 14.03 17.28
CA ALA A 89 0.02 13.80 16.07
C ALA A 89 0.25 12.37 15.54
N TRP A 90 1.49 11.90 15.55
CA TRP A 90 1.86 10.54 15.14
C TRP A 90 1.21 9.46 16.00
N GLU A 91 1.12 9.69 17.31
CA GLU A 91 0.40 8.83 18.26
C GLU A 91 -1.12 8.86 18.06
N MET A 92 -1.63 9.84 17.32
CA MET A 92 -3.04 10.00 16.94
C MET A 92 -3.31 9.66 15.46
N ASP A 93 -2.45 8.83 14.85
CA ASP A 93 -2.54 8.37 13.46
C ASP A 93 -2.41 9.45 12.37
N ASP A 94 -1.85 10.62 12.73
CA ASP A 94 -1.43 11.63 11.75
C ASP A 94 0.06 11.43 11.43
N TRP A 95 0.31 10.62 10.40
CA TRP A 95 1.65 10.25 9.95
C TRP A 95 2.27 11.25 8.95
N SER A 96 1.86 12.52 9.03
CA SER A 96 2.34 13.57 8.14
C SER A 96 3.78 14.01 8.46
N ILE A 97 4.59 14.06 7.39
CA ILE A 97 5.96 14.59 7.27
C ILE A 97 6.97 14.02 8.28
N VAL A 98 7.88 13.19 7.77
CA VAL A 98 9.07 12.72 8.48
C VAL A 98 10.23 13.68 8.18
N VAL A 99 10.89 14.20 9.22
CA VAL A 99 12.07 15.07 9.07
C VAL A 99 13.36 14.27 9.18
N LEU A 100 14.43 14.74 8.53
CA LEU A 100 15.78 14.30 8.87
C LEU A 100 15.99 14.60 10.34
N GLY A 101 16.23 13.56 11.14
CA GLY A 101 16.66 13.66 12.51
C GLY A 101 17.87 14.58 12.52
N GLU A 102 17.64 15.82 12.92
CA GLU A 102 18.73 16.75 13.14
C GLU A 102 19.63 16.06 14.15
N HIS A 103 20.87 15.85 13.74
CA HIS A 103 21.91 15.52 14.69
C HIS A 103 21.77 16.47 15.88
N HIS A 104 21.81 15.87 17.06
CA HIS A 104 21.60 16.40 18.41
C HIS A 104 22.48 17.63 18.81
N TRP A 105 22.96 18.47 17.88
CA TRP A 105 23.90 19.58 18.12
C TRP A 105 23.29 21.00 18.02
N ILE A 106 22.03 21.19 17.63
CA ILE A 106 21.43 22.54 17.57
C ILE A 106 20.79 22.99 18.90
N ALA A 107 20.69 22.11 19.91
CA ALA A 107 20.16 22.45 21.23
C ALA A 107 21.23 22.59 22.35
N LYS A 108 22.47 22.95 22.01
CA LYS A 108 23.50 23.36 22.99
C LYS A 108 24.29 24.58 22.52
N THR A 109 23.64 25.74 22.48
CA THR A 109 24.32 27.02 22.74
C THR A 109 23.34 28.01 23.35
N LEU A 110 23.30 28.01 24.69
CA LEU A 110 23.32 29.26 25.44
C LEU A 110 24.73 29.84 25.35
#